data_AF-A0A2N6FKG5-F1
#
_entry.id   AF-A0A2N6FKG5-F1
#
_cell.length_a   1.000
_cell.length_b   1.000
_cell.length_c   1.000
_cell.angle_alpha   90.00
_cell.angle_beta   90.00
_cell.angle_gamma   90.00
#
_symmetry.space_group_name_H-M   'P 1'
#
loop_
_entity.id
_entity.type
_entity.pdbx_description
1 polymer ?
#
loop_
_entity_poly.entity_id
_entity_poly.type
_entity_poly.pdbx_seq_one_letter_code
_entity_poly.pdbx_strand_id
1 'polypeptide(L)'
;MEENREEKKQENGNMTTEKIWNSTVKTFHSATFKANQYKRIVQKKIDLNAVQKKISAAHSDLGKLIDDMREAGEKAILNKADVRAMFSQIDSLKHTATSLVEEIELIKSEEEPTEPEEVN
;
A
#
# COMPACT_ATOMS: atom_id res chain seq x y z
N MET A 1 67.22 -13.19 16.81
CA MET A 1 66.48 -13.86 15.73
C MET A 1 65.25 -14.48 16.41
N GLU A 2 64.25 -13.70 16.81
CA GLU A 2 63.27 -13.02 15.92
C GLU A 2 62.85 -14.02 14.82
N GLU A 3 61.61 -14.49 14.73
CA GLU A 3 60.36 -13.77 14.93
C GLU A 3 59.23 -14.80 15.14
N ASN A 4 58.38 -14.53 16.12
CA ASN A 4 57.20 -15.30 16.45
C ASN A 4 56.01 -14.65 15.71
N ARG A 5 55.19 -15.49 15.08
CA ARG A 5 53.73 -15.35 14.91
C ARG A 5 53.09 -13.97 15.15
N GLU A 6 52.36 -13.50 14.14
CA GLU A 6 50.99 -12.93 14.19
C GLU A 6 50.81 -11.71 13.30
N GLU A 7 50.48 -11.95 12.03
CA GLU A 7 49.64 -11.03 11.26
C GLU A 7 48.24 -11.64 11.11
N LYS A 8 47.53 -11.75 12.23
CA LYS A 8 46.08 -11.61 12.22
C LYS A 8 45.78 -10.22 12.77
N LYS A 9 45.82 -9.22 11.89
CA LYS A 9 45.24 -7.90 12.16
C LYS A 9 43.76 -8.12 12.50
N GLN A 10 43.48 -8.14 13.79
CA GLN A 10 42.15 -7.97 14.35
C GLN A 10 41.66 -6.58 13.91
N GLU A 11 40.74 -6.51 12.96
CA GLU A 11 39.83 -5.38 12.82
C GLU A 11 38.84 -5.41 13.99
N ASN A 12 39.32 -5.13 15.21
CA ASN A 12 38.48 -4.85 16.37
C ASN A 12 38.95 -3.52 16.97
N GLY A 13 38.58 -2.43 16.31
CA GLY A 13 38.87 -1.06 16.74
C GLY A 13 37.61 -0.29 17.12
N ASN A 14 37.27 -0.33 18.41
CA ASN A 14 36.42 0.60 19.18
C ASN A 14 35.19 1.22 18.47
N MET A 15 34.00 0.62 18.71
CA MET A 15 32.73 1.35 18.61
C MET A 15 32.67 2.41 19.71
N THR A 16 32.87 3.70 19.36
CA THR A 16 32.67 4.85 20.27
C THR A 16 31.20 4.99 20.64
N THR A 17 30.89 5.49 21.83
CA THR A 17 29.51 5.77 22.30
C THR A 17 28.69 6.59 21.30
N GLU A 18 29.32 7.51 20.57
CA GLU A 18 28.70 8.28 19.47
C GLU A 18 28.27 7.40 18.28
N LYS A 19 29.06 6.39 17.91
CA LYS A 19 28.69 5.42 16.86
C LYS A 19 27.50 4.57 17.30
N ILE A 20 27.46 4.19 18.57
CA ILE A 20 26.34 3.43 19.16
C ILE A 20 25.07 4.31 19.18
N TRP A 21 25.18 5.58 19.59
CA TRP A 21 24.07 6.54 19.57
C TRP A 21 23.55 6.78 18.16
N ASN A 22 24.44 7.10 17.21
CA ASN A 22 24.07 7.33 15.81
C ASN A 22 23.44 6.09 15.18
N SER A 23 23.96 4.89 15.45
CA SER A 23 23.34 3.65 14.97
C SER A 23 21.95 3.44 15.57
N THR A 24 21.78 3.72 16.86
CA THR A 24 20.49 3.55 17.56
C THR A 24 19.45 4.52 17.01
N VAL A 25 19.82 5.80 16.81
CA VAL A 25 18.96 6.83 16.23
C VAL A 25 18.56 6.47 14.80
N LYS A 26 19.50 6.01 13.96
CA LYS A 26 19.21 5.56 12.60
C LYS A 26 18.28 4.34 12.58
N THR A 27 18.51 3.35 13.44
CA THR A 27 17.62 2.20 13.57
C THR A 27 16.22 2.62 14.03
N PHE A 28 16.11 3.57 14.97
CA PHE A 28 14.82 4.08 15.43
C PHE A 28 14.07 4.84 14.31
N HIS A 29 14.76 5.69 13.55
CA HIS A 29 14.18 6.39 12.41
C HIS A 29 13.71 5.41 11.32
N SER A 30 14.54 4.44 10.94
CA SER A 30 14.17 3.39 9.99
C SER A 30 12.98 2.57 10.48
N ALA A 31 12.99 2.11 11.73
CA ALA A 31 11.88 1.36 12.31
C ALA A 31 10.58 2.17 12.33
N THR A 32 10.66 3.47 12.66
CA THR A 32 9.51 4.39 12.65
C THR A 32 8.98 4.60 11.23
N PHE A 33 9.87 4.77 10.24
CA PHE A 33 9.48 4.89 8.84
C PHE A 33 8.76 3.62 8.35
N LYS A 34 9.35 2.45 8.57
CA LYS A 34 8.75 1.15 8.18
C LYS A 34 7.41 0.91 8.87
N ALA A 35 7.28 1.28 10.15
CA ALA A 35 6.00 1.19 10.85
C ALA A 35 4.92 2.10 10.24
N ASN A 36 5.28 3.34 9.88
CA ASN A 36 4.37 4.28 9.23
C ASN A 36 3.99 3.83 7.81
N GLN A 37 4.94 3.32 7.04
CA GLN A 37 4.72 2.72 5.72
C GLN A 37 3.73 1.55 5.82
N TYR A 38 3.96 0.62 6.75
CA TYR A 38 3.07 -0.51 6.99
C TYR A 38 1.66 -0.06 7.39
N LYS A 39 1.54 0.91 8.31
CA LYS A 39 0.24 1.46 8.72
C LYS A 39 -0.54 2.01 7.53
N ARG A 40 0.11 2.79 6.65
CA ARG A 40 -0.54 3.36 5.45
C ARG A 40 -0.98 2.27 4.47
N ILE A 41 -0.14 1.25 4.25
CA ILE A 41 -0.50 0.08 3.41
C ILE A 41 -1.72 -0.64 3.97
N VAL A 42 -1.75 -0.91 5.28
CA VAL A 42 -2.87 -1.61 5.91
C VAL A 42 -4.15 -0.80 5.79
N GLN A 43 -4.10 0.52 6.03
CA GLN A 43 -5.26 1.38 5.88
C GLN A 43 -5.81 1.32 4.45
N LYS A 44 -4.95 1.46 3.43
CA LYS A 44 -5.39 1.36 2.03
C LYS A 44 -5.91 -0.03 1.65
N LYS A 45 -5.38 -1.11 2.24
CA LYS A 45 -5.93 -2.46 2.06
C LYS A 45 -7.32 -2.61 2.67
N ILE A 46 -7.57 -1.98 3.82
CA ILE A 46 -8.91 -1.93 4.42
C ILE A 46 -9.87 -1.20 3.48
N ASP A 47 -9.47 -0.05 2.95
CA ASP A 47 -10.26 0.74 2.02
C ASP A 47 -10.54 -0.06 0.72
N LEU A 48 -9.53 -0.74 0.18
CA LEU A 48 -9.66 -1.60 -1.00
C LEU A 48 -10.66 -2.73 -0.76
N ASN A 49 -10.58 -3.42 0.37
CA ASN A 49 -11.53 -4.47 0.74
C ASN A 49 -12.96 -3.91 0.88
N ALA A 50 -13.11 -2.70 1.42
CA ALA A 50 -14.41 -2.04 1.52
C ALA A 50 -14.98 -1.72 0.12
N VAL A 51 -14.16 -1.22 -0.81
CA VAL A 51 -14.57 -0.97 -2.20
C VAL A 51 -14.93 -2.26 -2.91
N GLN A 52 -14.15 -3.34 -2.75
CA GLN A 52 -14.45 -4.64 -3.34
C GLN A 52 -15.80 -5.20 -2.86
N LYS A 53 -16.11 -5.06 -1.57
CA LYS A 53 -17.44 -5.43 -1.03
C LYS A 53 -18.56 -4.60 -1.67
N LYS A 54 -18.35 -3.30 -1.88
CA LYS A 54 -19.31 -2.42 -2.57
C LYS A 54 -19.52 -2.85 -4.02
N ILE A 55 -18.45 -3.25 -4.73
CA ILE A 55 -18.54 -3.79 -6.10
C ILE A 55 -19.40 -5.06 -6.11
N SER A 56 -19.16 -6.00 -5.19
CA SER A 56 -19.96 -7.22 -5.09
C SER A 56 -21.43 -6.94 -4.81
N ALA A 57 -21.72 -6.02 -3.88
CA ALA A 57 -23.09 -5.59 -3.59
C ALA A 57 -23.76 -4.94 -4.81
N ALA A 58 -23.08 -4.00 -5.48
CA ALA A 58 -23.61 -3.34 -6.68
C ALA A 58 -23.91 -4.32 -7.82
N HIS A 59 -23.09 -5.36 -7.98
CA HIS A 59 -23.38 -6.44 -8.94
C HIS A 59 -24.61 -7.26 -8.56
N SER A 60 -24.79 -7.55 -7.26
CA SER A 60 -25.99 -8.23 -6.76
C SER A 60 -27.25 -7.39 -6.99
N ASP A 61 -27.18 -6.10 -6.67
CA ASP A 61 -28.29 -5.16 -6.83
C ASP A 61 -28.65 -4.97 -8.32
N LEU A 62 -27.64 -4.87 -9.19
CA LEU A 62 -27.84 -4.80 -10.63
C LEU A 62 -28.51 -6.08 -11.17
N GLY A 63 -28.07 -7.25 -10.71
CA GLY A 63 -28.70 -8.52 -11.09
C GLY A 63 -30.17 -8.55 -10.72
N LYS A 64 -30.49 -8.18 -9.48
CA LYS A 64 -31.87 -8.07 -9.00
C LYS A 64 -32.70 -7.09 -9.82
N LEU A 65 -32.16 -5.90 -10.11
CA LEU A 65 -32.85 -4.89 -10.92
C LEU A 65 -33.16 -5.41 -12.34
N ILE A 66 -32.21 -6.10 -12.96
CA ILE A 66 -32.40 -6.70 -14.29
C ILE A 66 -33.46 -7.80 -14.23
N ASP A 67 -33.43 -8.65 -13.21
CA ASP A 67 -34.41 -9.72 -13.03
C ASP A 67 -35.82 -9.16 -12.80
N ASP A 68 -35.98 -8.16 -11.93
CA ASP A 68 -37.26 -7.47 -11.68
C ASP A 68 -37.82 -6.85 -12.98
N MET A 69 -36.97 -6.17 -13.76
CA MET A 69 -37.36 -5.61 -15.07
C MET A 69 -37.73 -6.69 -16.09
N ARG A 70 -37.03 -7.83 -16.06
CA ARG A 70 -37.31 -8.97 -16.93
C ARG A 70 -38.66 -9.62 -16.58
N GLU A 71 -38.96 -9.79 -15.30
CA GLU A 71 -40.24 -10.32 -14.81
C GLU A 71 -41.41 -9.38 -15.14
N ALA A 72 -41.18 -8.07 -15.08
CA ALA A 72 -42.13 -7.06 -15.53
C ALA A 72 -42.35 -7.02 -17.06
N GLY A 73 -41.59 -7.80 -17.84
CA GLY A 73 -41.69 -7.87 -19.29
C GLY A 73 -41.07 -6.68 -20.02
N GLU A 74 -40.18 -5.93 -19.37
CA GLU A 74 -39.52 -4.79 -19.98
C GLU A 74 -38.61 -5.21 -21.13
N LYS A 75 -38.59 -4.39 -22.19
CA LYS A 75 -37.72 -4.58 -23.35
C LYS A 75 -36.54 -3.61 -23.27
N ALA A 76 -35.42 -4.01 -23.88
CA ALA A 76 -34.20 -3.22 -23.92
C ALA A 76 -33.70 -2.78 -22.52
N ILE A 77 -33.74 -3.69 -21.55
CA ILE A 77 -33.38 -3.47 -20.13
C ILE A 77 -32.02 -2.78 -19.98
N LEU A 78 -31.01 -3.19 -20.76
CA LEU A 78 -29.66 -2.60 -20.72
C LEU A 78 -29.60 -1.13 -21.16
N ASN A 79 -30.62 -0.63 -21.87
CA ASN A 79 -30.71 0.77 -22.28
C ASN A 79 -31.46 1.63 -21.27
N LYS A 80 -32.02 1.05 -20.21
CA LYS A 80 -32.73 1.78 -19.17
C LYS A 80 -31.73 2.63 -18.37
N ALA A 81 -32.18 3.83 -18.00
CA ALA A 81 -31.35 4.80 -17.30
C ALA A 81 -30.80 4.23 -15.99
N ASP A 82 -31.63 3.53 -15.22
CA ASP A 82 -31.26 2.96 -13.92
C ASP A 82 -30.16 1.89 -14.07
N VAL A 83 -30.29 1.00 -15.06
CA VAL A 83 -29.30 -0.03 -15.37
C VAL A 83 -27.97 0.60 -15.82
N ARG A 84 -28.04 1.64 -16.65
CA ARG A 84 -26.84 2.40 -17.07
C ARG A 84 -26.17 3.13 -15.90
N ALA A 85 -26.95 3.71 -15.00
CA ALA A 85 -26.44 4.36 -13.79
C ALA A 85 -25.70 3.36 -12.90
N MET A 86 -26.26 2.16 -12.71
CA MET A 86 -25.61 1.07 -11.98
C MET A 86 -24.30 0.63 -12.63
N PHE A 87 -24.24 0.52 -13.96
CA PHE A 87 -22.98 0.25 -14.66
C PHE A 87 -21.94 1.36 -14.41
N SER A 88 -22.32 2.63 -14.53
CA SER A 88 -21.42 3.75 -14.26
C SER A 88 -20.90 3.75 -12.82
N GLN A 89 -21.75 3.40 -11.85
CA GLN A 89 -21.35 3.24 -10.45
C GLN A 89 -20.33 2.11 -10.28
N ILE A 90 -20.58 0.95 -10.88
CA ILE A 90 -19.66 -0.20 -10.85
C ILE A 90 -18.30 0.17 -11.46
N ASP A 91 -18.30 0.87 -12.59
CA ASP A 91 -17.07 1.30 -13.26
C ASP A 91 -16.28 2.30 -12.43
N SER A 92 -16.96 3.26 -11.78
CA SER A 92 -16.33 4.19 -10.83
C SER A 92 -15.70 3.47 -9.63
N LEU A 93 -16.39 2.47 -9.07
CA LEU A 93 -15.86 1.65 -7.99
C LEU A 93 -14.65 0.83 -8.42
N LYS A 94 -14.68 0.24 -9.64
CA LYS A 94 -13.53 -0.48 -10.21
C LYS A 94 -12.33 0.44 -10.40
N HIS A 95 -12.55 1.65 -10.94
CA HIS A 95 -11.49 2.64 -11.06
C HIS A 95 -10.88 2.97 -9.68
N THR A 96 -11.73 3.22 -8.68
CA THR A 96 -11.28 3.48 -7.31
C THR A 96 -10.44 2.32 -6.74
N ALA A 97 -10.86 1.07 -6.99
CA ALA A 97 -10.10 -0.10 -6.57
C ALA A 97 -8.72 -0.18 -7.24
N THR A 98 -8.64 0.11 -8.55
CA THR A 98 -7.36 0.17 -9.28
C THR A 98 -6.45 1.25 -8.70
N SER A 99 -6.96 2.46 -8.47
CA SER A 99 -6.17 3.55 -7.87
C SER A 99 -5.64 3.17 -6.48
N LEU A 100 -6.44 2.51 -5.64
CA LEU A 100 -5.98 2.04 -4.33
C LEU A 100 -4.86 1.00 -4.45
N VAL A 101 -4.91 0.12 -5.44
CA VAL A 101 -3.83 -0.85 -5.70
C VAL A 101 -2.55 -0.13 -6.13
N GLU A 102 -2.64 0.81 -7.05
CA GLU A 102 -1.50 1.63 -7.50
C GLU A 102 -0.87 2.41 -6.34
N GLU A 103 -1.70 3.04 -5.49
CA GLU A 103 -1.24 3.75 -4.30
C GLU A 103 -0.58 2.83 -3.27
N ILE A 104 -1.05 1.58 -3.12
CA ILE A 104 -0.39 0.59 -2.27
C ILE A 104 0.99 0.24 -2.82
N GLU A 105 1.11 0.02 -4.14
CA GLU A 105 2.40 -0.25 -4.78
C GLU A 105 3.35 0.95 -4.67
N LEU A 106 2.86 2.17 -4.85
CA LEU A 106 3.63 3.39 -4.63
C LEU A 106 4.21 3.41 -3.21
N ILE A 107 3.38 3.19 -2.19
CA ILE A 107 3.84 3.19 -0.78
C ILE A 107 4.87 2.10 -0.54
N LYS A 108 4.73 0.91 -1.13
CA LYS A 108 5.72 -0.17 -0.99
C LYS A 108 7.07 0.21 -1.60
N SER A 109 7.06 0.97 -2.70
CA SER A 109 8.27 1.47 -3.36
C SER A 109 8.88 2.72 -2.70
N GLU A 110 8.22 3.32 -1.70
CA GLU A 110 8.79 4.44 -0.97
C GLU A 110 10.07 4.02 -0.21
N GLU A 111 11.16 4.69 -0.52
CA GLU A 111 12.43 4.56 0.18
C GLU A 111 12.47 5.47 1.42
N GLU A 112 13.30 5.08 2.40
CA GLU A 112 13.54 5.93 3.57
C GLU A 112 14.18 7.25 3.12
N PRO A 113 13.69 8.42 3.59
CA PRO A 113 14.35 9.68 3.28
C PRO A 113 15.81 9.61 3.75
N THR A 114 16.76 9.83 2.84
CA THR A 114 18.14 10.07 3.23
C THR A 114 18.18 11.38 4.03
N GLU A 115 18.82 11.35 5.21
CA GLU A 115 18.97 12.51 6.12
C GLU A 115 19.32 13.81 5.36
N PRO A 116 18.88 14.99 5.84
CA PRO A 116 19.07 16.26 5.14
C PRO A 116 20.55 16.54 4.87
N GLU A 117 20.86 17.00 3.65
CA GLU A 117 22.17 17.53 3.27
C GLU A 117 22.65 18.47 4.38
N GLU A 118 23.83 18.17 4.95
CA GLU A 118 24.53 19.10 5.82
C GLU A 118 24.74 20.40 5.05
N VAL A 119 23.95 21.43 5.38
CA VAL A 119 24.14 22.79 4.90
C VAL A 119 25.43 23.28 5.54
N ASN A 120 26.55 23.15 4.82
CA ASN A 120 27.85 23.76 5.14
C ASN A 120 27.76 25.29 5.05
#